data_AF-A0A961IB72-F1
#
_entry.id   AF-A0A961IB72-F1
#
_cell.length_a   1.000
_cell.length_b   1.000
_cell.length_c   1.000
_cell.angle_alpha   90.00
_cell.angle_beta   90.00
_cell.angle_gamma   90.00
#
_symmetry.space_group_name_H-M   'P 1'
#
loop_
_entity.id
_entity.type
_entity.pdbx_description
1 polymer ?
#
loop_
_entity_poly.entity_id
_entity_poly.type
_entity_poly.pdbx_seq_one_letter_code
_entity_poly.pdbx_strand_id
1 'polypeptide(L)'
;NLAARLEGLTKRLNVSLLLSDAVYRALPDGHPYLIREIDMVRVKGKQLPLRIYEACDADPPALRDNKARTLPRFIEALTLYRQADFDAAHTLFAECHTAVPEDTVAENYLERCRSMHNTPRPDNWTGVIEFS
;
A
#
# COMPACT_ATOMS: atom_id res chain seq x y z
N ASN A 1 -5.44 11.51 16.83
CA ASN A 1 -6.24 12.04 15.70
C ASN A 1 -5.82 11.29 14.42
N LEU A 2 -6.53 11.44 13.29
CA LEU A 2 -6.18 10.78 12.02
C LEU A 2 -4.79 11.21 11.52
N ALA A 3 -4.45 12.49 11.66
CA ALA A 3 -3.18 13.06 11.23
C ALA A 3 -1.95 12.38 11.89
N ALA A 4 -1.94 12.22 13.21
CA ALA A 4 -0.82 11.56 13.92
C ALA A 4 -0.69 10.07 13.58
N ARG A 5 -1.78 9.39 13.18
CA ARG A 5 -1.73 7.99 12.71
C ARG A 5 -1.19 7.90 11.28
N LEU A 6 -1.61 8.81 10.41
CA LEU A 6 -1.04 8.94 9.07
C LEU A 6 0.45 9.27 9.15
N GLU A 7 0.88 10.07 10.13
CA GLU A 7 2.29 10.38 10.38
C GLU A 7 3.10 9.18 10.93
N GLY A 8 2.48 8.29 11.71
CA GLY A 8 3.09 7.01 12.08
C GLY A 8 3.21 6.05 10.90
N LEU A 9 2.22 6.06 10.00
CA LEU A 9 2.22 5.28 8.76
C LEU A 9 3.23 5.79 7.73
N THR A 10 3.38 7.10 7.53
CA THR A 10 4.43 7.67 6.66
C THR A 10 5.81 7.23 7.11
N LYS A 11 6.11 7.29 8.41
CA LYS A 11 7.41 6.86 8.95
C LYS A 11 7.67 5.37 8.75
N ARG A 12 6.64 4.54 8.85
CA ARG A 12 6.76 3.09 8.70
C ARG A 12 6.81 2.65 7.24
N LEU A 13 6.07 3.32 6.36
CA LEU A 13 6.03 3.02 4.93
C LEU A 13 7.11 3.76 4.14
N ASN A 14 7.78 4.75 4.75
CA ASN A 14 8.85 5.58 4.19
C ASN A 14 8.53 6.15 2.81
N VAL A 15 7.35 6.76 2.67
CA VAL A 15 6.90 7.40 1.43
C VAL A 15 7.01 8.92 1.52
N SER A 16 7.29 9.58 0.39
CA SER A 16 7.49 11.03 0.33
C SER A 16 6.22 11.84 0.56
N LEU A 17 5.07 11.36 0.07
CA LEU A 17 3.78 12.04 0.24
C LEU A 17 2.62 11.03 0.30
N LEU A 18 1.85 11.09 1.40
CA LEU A 18 0.60 10.35 1.54
C LEU A 18 -0.60 11.23 1.22
N LEU A 19 -1.57 10.64 0.54
CA LEU A 19 -2.90 11.19 0.31
C LEU A 19 -3.93 10.35 1.06
N SER A 20 -4.87 11.04 1.70
CA SER A 20 -6.09 10.40 2.20
C SER A 20 -7.08 10.15 1.07
N ASP A 21 -7.99 9.19 1.23
CA ASP A 21 -9.10 8.96 0.29
C ASP A 21 -9.88 10.24 -0.06
N ALA A 22 -10.08 11.14 0.91
CA ALA A 22 -10.76 12.41 0.67
C ALA A 22 -9.99 13.35 -0.28
N VAL A 23 -8.66 13.41 -0.13
CA VAL A 23 -7.80 14.23 -1.00
C VAL A 23 -7.71 13.62 -2.38
N TYR A 24 -7.50 12.30 -2.46
CA TYR A 24 -7.44 11.58 -3.73
C TYR A 24 -8.71 11.77 -4.55
N ARG A 25 -9.89 11.63 -3.93
CA ARG A 25 -11.19 11.84 -4.60
C ARG A 25 -11.50 13.28 -4.98
N ALA A 26 -10.79 14.25 -4.42
CA ALA A 26 -10.94 15.66 -4.77
C ALA A 26 -10.08 16.06 -5.99
N LEU A 27 -9.21 15.16 -6.46
CA LEU A 27 -8.44 15.39 -7.68
C LEU A 27 -9.36 15.36 -8.91
N PRO A 28 -9.07 16.17 -9.95
CA PRO A 28 -9.81 16.10 -11.21
C PRO A 28 -9.72 14.71 -11.84
N ASP A 29 -10.82 14.28 -12.46
CA ASP A 29 -10.83 13.06 -13.27
C ASP A 29 -9.76 13.15 -14.37
N GLY A 30 -8.99 12.07 -14.55
CA GLY A 30 -7.91 12.01 -15.54
C GLY A 30 -6.66 12.81 -15.16
N HIS A 31 -6.45 13.13 -13.87
CA HIS A 31 -5.22 13.77 -13.42
C HIS A 31 -3.96 13.02 -13.89
N PRO A 32 -2.87 13.72 -14.25
CA PRO A 32 -1.67 13.08 -14.78
C PRO A 32 -0.78 12.46 -13.69
N TYR A 33 -1.12 12.66 -12.42
CA TYR A 33 -0.24 12.29 -11.31
C TYR A 33 -0.07 10.78 -11.16
N LEU A 34 1.18 10.34 -10.96
CA LEU A 34 1.46 8.97 -10.59
C LEU A 34 1.11 8.74 -9.12
N ILE A 35 -0.04 8.14 -8.88
CA ILE A 35 -0.58 7.84 -7.56
C ILE A 35 -0.95 6.37 -7.52
N ARG A 36 -0.65 5.69 -6.41
CA ARG A 36 -1.10 4.30 -6.17
C ARG A 36 -1.70 4.13 -4.78
N GLU A 37 -2.69 3.26 -4.67
CA GLU A 37 -3.21 2.81 -3.38
C GLU A 37 -2.13 1.96 -2.69
N ILE A 38 -1.87 2.22 -1.41
CA ILE A 38 -0.79 1.51 -0.68
C ILE A 38 -1.27 0.81 0.58
N ASP A 39 -2.43 1.17 1.12
CA ASP A 39 -2.99 0.47 2.28
C ASP A 39 -4.45 0.87 2.51
N MET A 40 -5.09 0.15 3.43
CA MET A 40 -6.40 0.50 3.94
C MET A 40 -6.39 0.44 5.47
N VAL A 41 -6.79 1.54 6.11
CA VAL A 41 -6.61 1.75 7.55
C VAL A 41 -7.94 1.99 8.25
N ARG A 42 -8.17 1.31 9.38
CA ARG A 42 -9.34 1.53 10.22
C ARG A 42 -9.04 2.60 11.28
N VAL A 43 -9.86 3.65 11.35
CA VAL A 43 -9.72 4.72 12.33
C VAL A 43 -10.68 4.44 13.49
N LYS A 44 -10.18 4.52 14.73
CA LYS A 44 -11.03 4.35 15.93
C LYS A 44 -12.22 5.31 15.86
N GLY A 45 -13.44 4.76 15.91
CA GLY A 45 -14.69 5.52 15.81
C GLY A 45 -15.29 5.63 14.41
N LYS A 46 -14.63 5.14 13.35
CA LYS A 46 -15.23 4.97 12.02
C LYS A 46 -15.37 3.49 11.67
N GLN A 47 -16.56 3.09 11.24
CA GLN A 47 -16.88 1.71 10.87
C GLN A 47 -16.17 1.27 9.58
N LEU A 48 -16.07 2.19 8.60
CA LEU A 48 -15.49 1.88 7.29
C LEU A 48 -13.97 2.14 7.27
N PRO A 49 -13.18 1.19 6.75
CA PRO A 49 -11.76 1.38 6.55
C PRO A 49 -11.52 2.43 5.45
N LEU A 50 -10.50 3.28 5.65
CA LEU A 50 -10.15 4.36 4.74
C LEU A 50 -8.94 3.94 3.90
N ARG A 51 -9.02 4.16 2.59
CA ARG A 51 -7.88 3.98 1.70
C ARG A 51 -6.85 5.08 1.92
N ILE A 52 -5.58 4.71 1.79
CA ILE A 52 -4.48 5.64 1.71
C ILE A 52 -3.68 5.38 0.44
N TYR A 53 -3.14 6.46 -0.09
CA TYR A 53 -2.44 6.47 -1.36
C TYR A 53 -1.08 7.13 -1.15
N GLU A 54 -0.09 6.74 -1.95
CA GLU A 54 1.12 7.54 -2.12
C GLU A 54 1.07 8.30 -3.44
N ALA A 55 1.60 9.52 -3.45
CA ALA A 55 1.88 10.26 -4.66
C ALA A 55 3.35 10.06 -5.04
N CYS A 56 3.61 9.12 -5.95
CA CYS A 56 4.96 8.78 -6.41
C CYS A 56 5.64 9.95 -7.13
N ASP A 57 4.88 10.93 -7.66
CA ASP A 57 5.45 12.16 -8.22
C ASP A 57 6.23 13.01 -7.22
N ALA A 58 6.04 12.78 -5.91
CA ALA A 58 6.84 13.41 -4.87
C ALA A 58 8.20 12.72 -4.65
N ASP A 59 8.44 11.54 -5.25
CA ASP A 59 9.71 10.83 -5.16
C ASP A 59 10.76 11.42 -6.12
N PRO A 60 12.07 11.17 -5.89
CA PRO A 60 13.10 11.47 -6.88
C PRO A 60 12.77 10.85 -8.25
N PRO A 61 13.04 11.53 -9.38
CA PRO A 61 12.58 11.09 -10.70
C PRO A 61 12.93 9.63 -11.04
N ALA A 62 14.13 9.17 -10.70
CA ALA A 62 14.55 7.79 -10.93
C ALA A 62 13.70 6.76 -10.15
N LEU A 63 13.36 7.06 -8.89
CA LEU A 63 12.52 6.19 -8.07
C LEU A 63 11.08 6.18 -8.59
N ARG A 64 10.54 7.36 -8.91
CA ARG A 64 9.21 7.49 -9.52
C ARG A 64 9.09 6.65 -10.79
N ASP A 65 10.03 6.80 -11.72
CA ASP A 65 10.00 6.11 -13.02
C ASP A 65 10.14 4.59 -12.84
N ASN A 66 10.94 4.15 -11.87
CA ASN A 66 11.05 2.74 -11.50
C ASN A 66 9.75 2.18 -10.89
N LYS A 67 9.11 2.91 -9.97
CA LYS A 67 7.79 2.54 -9.43
C LYS A 67 6.71 2.50 -10.51
N ALA A 68 6.76 3.40 -11.49
CA ALA A 68 5.83 3.39 -12.62
C ALA A 68 5.92 2.08 -13.43
N ARG A 69 7.13 1.54 -13.61
CA ARG A 69 7.37 0.28 -14.33
C ARG A 69 6.87 -0.97 -13.59
N THR A 70 6.84 -0.93 -12.25
CA THR A 70 6.35 -2.05 -11.43
C THR A 70 4.89 -1.91 -11.04
N LEU A 71 4.27 -0.75 -11.25
CA LEU A 71 2.91 -0.44 -10.83
C LEU A 71 1.86 -1.51 -11.19
N PRO A 72 1.81 -2.07 -12.42
CA PRO A 72 0.83 -3.10 -12.75
C PRO A 72 0.96 -4.36 -11.86
N ARG A 73 2.19 -4.82 -11.63
CA ARG A 73 2.46 -5.96 -10.73
C ARG A 73 2.13 -5.64 -9.29
N PHE A 74 2.43 -4.42 -8.84
CA PHE A 74 2.12 -3.98 -7.49
C PHE A 74 0.60 -3.99 -7.24
N ILE A 75 -0.20 -3.51 -8.19
CA ILE A 75 -1.67 -3.51 -8.10
C ILE A 75 -2.23 -4.95 -8.05
N GLU A 76 -1.68 -5.84 -8.88
CA GLU A 76 -2.07 -7.25 -8.88
C GLU A 76 -1.70 -7.94 -7.55
N ALA A 77 -0.48 -7.71 -7.05
CA ALA A 77 -0.02 -8.21 -5.76
C ALA A 77 -0.91 -7.76 -4.60
N LEU A 78 -1.31 -6.49 -4.59
CA LEU A 78 -2.23 -5.94 -3.60
C LEU A 78 -3.62 -6.57 -3.69
N THR A 79 -4.08 -6.90 -4.89
CA THR A 79 -5.35 -7.59 -5.13
C THR A 79 -5.32 -9.00 -4.56
N LEU A 80 -4.26 -9.78 -4.86
CA LEU A 80 -4.06 -11.13 -4.33
C LEU A 80 -3.94 -11.13 -2.81
N TYR A 81 -3.22 -10.17 -2.24
CA TYR A 81 -3.11 -10.00 -0.80
C TYR A 81 -4.48 -9.80 -0.14
N ARG A 82 -5.35 -9.00 -0.75
CA ARG A 82 -6.73 -8.78 -0.27
C ARG A 82 -7.61 -10.02 -0.40
N GLN A 83 -7.32 -10.90 -1.35
CA GLN A 83 -7.99 -12.20 -1.51
C GLN A 83 -7.42 -13.29 -0.59
N ALA A 84 -6.46 -12.95 0.27
CA ALA A 84 -5.73 -13.89 1.13
C ALA A 84 -4.93 -14.96 0.36
N ASP A 85 -4.59 -14.69 -0.91
CA ASP A 85 -3.60 -15.47 -1.66
C ASP A 85 -2.21 -14.90 -1.40
N PHE A 86 -1.71 -15.15 -0.19
CA PHE A 86 -0.46 -14.56 0.29
C PHE A 86 0.77 -15.10 -0.44
N ASP A 87 0.72 -16.32 -0.97
CA ASP A 87 1.84 -16.92 -1.69
C ASP A 87 1.99 -16.28 -3.08
N ALA A 88 0.88 -16.11 -3.80
CA ALA A 88 0.87 -15.41 -5.07
C ALA A 88 1.20 -13.91 -4.89
N ALA A 89 0.63 -13.27 -3.87
CA ALA A 89 0.94 -11.89 -3.53
C ALA A 89 2.44 -11.70 -3.18
N HIS A 90 3.00 -12.58 -2.34
CA HIS A 90 4.42 -12.55 -1.98
C HIS A 90 5.31 -12.62 -3.22
N THR A 91 4.98 -13.50 -4.17
CA THR A 91 5.76 -13.67 -5.41
C THR A 91 5.82 -12.36 -6.19
N LEU A 92 4.67 -11.71 -6.43
CA LEU A 92 4.63 -10.44 -7.17
C LEU A 92 5.25 -9.27 -6.40
N PHE A 93 5.08 -9.21 -5.08
CA PHE A 93 5.78 -8.20 -4.26
C PHE A 93 7.30 -8.43 -4.27
N ALA A 94 7.77 -9.68 -4.34
CA ALA A 94 9.20 -10.00 -4.44
C ALA A 94 9.79 -9.52 -5.76
N GLU A 95 9.05 -9.68 -6.87
CA GLU A 95 9.45 -9.12 -8.16
C GLU A 95 9.49 -7.59 -8.13
N CYS A 96 8.49 -6.94 -7.53
CA CYS A 96 8.46 -5.49 -7.38
C CYS A 96 9.68 -4.99 -6.59
N HIS A 97 9.95 -5.60 -5.44
CA HIS A 97 11.07 -5.22 -4.58
C HIS A 97 12.44 -5.55 -5.20
N THR A 98 12.56 -6.66 -5.94
CA THR A 98 13.80 -6.99 -6.67
C THR A 98 14.08 -5.96 -7.75
N ALA A 99 13.04 -5.50 -8.46
CA ALA A 99 13.17 -4.50 -9.52
C ALA A 99 13.37 -3.08 -8.98
N VAL A 100 12.85 -2.77 -7.79
CA VAL A 100 12.92 -1.46 -7.14
C VAL A 100 13.13 -1.66 -5.62
N PRO A 101 14.37 -1.93 -5.17
CA PRO A 101 14.65 -2.18 -3.76
C PRO A 101 14.27 -1.02 -2.83
N GLU A 102 14.29 0.20 -3.35
CA GLU A 102 13.90 1.43 -2.64
C GLU A 102 12.37 1.60 -2.50
N ASP A 103 11.57 0.73 -3.11
CA ASP A 103 10.13 0.68 -2.88
C ASP A 103 9.81 -0.03 -1.55
N THR A 104 9.85 0.76 -0.49
CA THR A 104 9.59 0.33 0.89
C THR A 104 8.17 -0.15 1.12
N VAL A 105 7.20 0.21 0.28
CA VAL A 105 5.83 -0.31 0.37
C VAL A 105 5.80 -1.76 -0.12
N ALA A 106 6.49 -2.07 -1.21
CA ALA A 106 6.60 -3.46 -1.69
C ALA A 106 7.32 -4.35 -0.67
N GLU A 107 8.40 -3.85 -0.05
CA GLU A 107 9.09 -4.52 1.05
C GLU A 107 8.15 -4.77 2.25
N ASN A 108 7.35 -3.78 2.64
CA ASN A 108 6.41 -3.95 3.75
C ASN A 108 5.39 -5.06 3.47
N TYR A 109 4.88 -5.15 2.24
CA TYR A 109 3.95 -6.22 1.87
C TYR A 109 4.61 -7.59 1.78
N LEU A 110 5.89 -7.70 1.41
CA LEU A 110 6.63 -8.95 1.50
C LEU A 110 6.61 -9.51 2.92
N GLU A 111 6.94 -8.67 3.89
CA GLU A 111 6.97 -9.09 5.30
C GLU A 111 5.58 -9.44 5.82
N ARG A 112 4.55 -8.69 5.40
CA ARG A 112 3.15 -9.04 5.71
C ARG A 112 2.77 -10.40 5.15
N CYS A 113 3.10 -10.70 3.90
CA CYS A 113 2.78 -12.00 3.30
C CYS A 113 3.47 -13.15 4.06
N ARG A 114 4.75 -12.99 4.42
CA ARG A 114 5.50 -13.99 5.23
C ARG A 114 4.84 -14.22 6.59
N SER A 115 4.43 -13.15 7.27
CA SER A 115 3.74 -13.23 8.56
C SER A 115 2.40 -13.98 8.47
N MET A 116 1.68 -13.81 7.36
CA MET A 116 0.38 -14.45 7.15
C MET A 116 0.49 -15.91 6.71
N HIS A 117 1.60 -16.34 6.11
CA HIS A 117 1.81 -17.74 5.70
C HIS A 117 1.72 -18.73 6.87
N ASN A 118 2.12 -18.30 8.08
CA ASN A 118 2.08 -19.13 9.30
C ASN A 118 0.83 -18.89 10.16
N THR A 119 -0.10 -18.05 9.73
CA THR A 119 -1.29 -17.68 10.50
C THR A 119 -2.52 -18.32 9.86
N PRO A 120 -3.42 -18.98 10.63
CA PRO A 120 -4.69 -19.47 10.10
C PRO A 120 -5.43 -18.33 9.40
N ARG A 121 -5.95 -18.59 8.19
CA ARG A 121 -6.69 -17.58 7.42
C ARG A 121 -7.84 -17.06 8.28
N PRO A 122 -7.91 -15.75 8.59
CA PRO A 122 -9.04 -15.23 9.34
C PRO A 122 -10.32 -15.45 8.53
N ASP A 123 -11.33 -16.08 9.12
CA ASP A 123 -12.65 -16.31 8.49
C ASP A 123 -13.32 -14.99 8.04
N ASN A 124 -12.80 -13.84 8.49
CA ASN A 124 -13.25 -12.49 8.23
C ASN A 124 -12.14 -11.57 7.67
N TRP A 125 -11.20 -12.11 6.87
CA TRP A 125 -10.15 -11.29 6.25
C TRP A 125 -10.74 -10.12 5.45
N THR A 126 -10.43 -8.89 5.85
CA THR A 126 -10.90 -7.67 5.18
C THR A 126 -9.81 -6.98 4.37
N GLY A 127 -8.62 -7.58 4.24
CA GLY A 127 -7.46 -6.93 3.65
C GLY A 127 -6.89 -5.76 4.48
N VAL A 128 -7.44 -5.54 5.69
CA VAL A 128 -7.09 -4.45 6.61
C VAL A 128 -6.40 -5.06 7.82
N ILE A 129 -5.19 -4.60 8.11
CA ILE A 129 -4.55 -4.90 9.41
C ILE A 129 -5.18 -3.98 10.45
N GLU A 130 -5.75 -4.56 11.49
CA GLU A 130 -6.19 -3.78 12.65
C GLU A 130 -4.97 -3.28 13.42
N PHE A 131 -4.85 -1.96 13.53
CA PHE A 131 -3.87 -1.34 14.41
C PHE A 131 -4.50 -1.21 15.80
N SER A 132 -4.10 -2.09 16.73
CA SER A 132 -4.35 -1.94 18.17
C SER A 132 -3.53 -0.79 18.74
#